data_AF-A0A3R9T4G8-F1
#
_entry.id   AF-A0A3R9T4G8-F1
#
_cell.length_a   1.000
_cell.length_b   1.000
_cell.length_c   1.000
_cell.angle_alpha   90.00
_cell.angle_beta   90.00
_cell.angle_gamma   90.00
#
_symmetry.space_group_name_H-M   'P 1'
#
loop_
_entity.id
_entity.type
_entity.pdbx_description
1 polymer ?
#
loop_
_entity_poly.entity_id
_entity_poly.type
_entity_poly.pdbx_seq_one_letter_code
_entity_poly.pdbx_strand_id
1 'polypeptide(L)'
;MQILLLLLTILGGMGLSVEAGLLGPLGKEVGELWATFSIFGVGAALTFLLMLFFSPRNSPSFFTLPSWQLLGGVLGPVYVIILTITTPIIGIAMTMIGILAGQVSKSLI
;
A
#
# COMPACT_ATOMS: atom_id res chain seq x y z
N MET A 1 -6.44 -3.72 25.16
CA MET A 1 -6.69 -4.18 23.77
C MET A 1 -6.84 -3.01 22.80
N GLN A 2 -7.71 -2.02 23.05
CA GLN A 2 -7.89 -0.84 22.17
C GLN A 2 -6.61 -0.01 21.96
N ILE A 3 -5.83 0.24 23.02
CA ILE A 3 -4.58 1.02 22.93
C ILE A 3 -3.56 0.34 22.00
N LEU A 4 -3.46 -0.99 22.03
CA LEU A 4 -2.57 -1.74 21.14
C LEU A 4 -3.00 -1.60 19.67
N LEU A 5 -4.30 -1.71 19.39
CA LEU A 5 -4.83 -1.53 18.04
C LEU A 5 -4.55 -0.10 17.52
N LEU A 6 -4.75 0.92 18.36
CA LEU A 6 -4.42 2.30 18.01
C LEU A 6 -2.93 2.48 17.70
N LEU A 7 -2.05 1.91 18.51
CA LEU A 7 -0.61 1.95 18.25
C LEU A 7 -0.26 1.26 16.93
N LEU A 8 -0.84 0.09 16.65
CA LEU A 8 -0.62 -0.62 15.38
C LEU A 8 -1.11 0.20 14.18
N THR A 9 -2.27 0.87 14.29
CA THR A 9 -2.78 1.75 13.23
C THR A 9 -1.85 2.95 13.02
N ILE A 10 -1.34 3.57 14.08
CA ILE A 10 -0.37 4.67 13.98
C ILE A 10 0.92 4.19 13.31
N LEU A 11 1.45 3.04 13.72
CA LEU A 11 2.65 2.45 13.12
C LEU A 11 2.42 2.11 11.63
N GLY A 12 1.25 1.60 11.27
CA GLY A 12 0.87 1.37 9.88
C GLY A 12 0.87 2.67 9.06
N GLY A 13 0.28 3.74 9.60
CA GLY A 13 0.31 5.06 8.97
C GLY A 13 1.71 5.65 8.84
N MET A 14 2.57 5.48 9.85
CA MET A 14 3.99 5.86 9.76
C MET A 14 4.72 5.08 8.67
N GLY A 15 4.39 3.79 8.50
CA GLY A 15 4.90 2.95 7.41
C GLY A 15 4.67 3.54 6.02
N LEU A 16 3.49 4.11 5.78
CA LEU A 16 3.18 4.78 4.49
C LEU A 16 4.07 6.00 4.22
N SER A 17 4.43 6.74 5.26
CA SER A 17 5.36 7.88 5.14
C SER A 17 6.78 7.43 4.82
N VAL A 18 7.22 6.31 5.43
CA VAL A 18 8.51 5.69 5.13
C VAL A 18 8.54 5.18 3.70
N GLU A 19 7.48 4.50 3.25
CA GLU A 19 7.35 4.00 1.88
C GLU A 19 7.46 5.13 0.85
N ALA A 20 6.71 6.23 1.03
CA ALA A 20 6.80 7.40 0.15
C ALA A 20 8.21 8.03 0.12
N GLY A 21 8.88 8.08 1.27
CA GLY A 21 10.25 8.58 1.38
C GLY A 21 11.28 7.69 0.68
N LEU A 22 11.06 6.37 0.62
CA LEU A 22 11.92 5.42 -0.10
C LEU A 22 11.64 5.41 -1.60
N LEU A 23 10.36 5.53 -1.99
CA LEU A 23 9.92 5.52 -3.39
C LEU A 23 10.44 6.70 -4.19
N GLY A 24 10.56 7.89 -3.57
CA GLY A 24 11.06 9.08 -4.27
C GLY A 24 12.47 8.87 -4.85
N PRO A 25 13.49 8.53 -4.02
CA PRO A 25 14.82 8.19 -4.50
C PRO A 25 14.84 6.95 -5.40
N LEU A 26 14.13 5.88 -5.03
CA LEU A 26 14.12 4.64 -5.82
C LEU A 26 13.56 4.88 -7.23
N GLY A 27 12.47 5.64 -7.35
CA GLY A 27 11.87 6.01 -8.62
C GLY A 27 12.80 6.84 -9.52
N LYS A 28 13.71 7.64 -8.94
CA LYS A 28 14.73 8.39 -9.69
C LYS A 28 15.82 7.49 -10.26
N GLU A 29 16.18 6.42 -9.56
CA GLU A 29 17.25 5.50 -9.95
C GLU A 29 16.80 4.46 -10.99
N VAL A 30 15.64 3.82 -10.76
CA VAL A 30 15.17 2.70 -11.60
C VAL A 30 13.95 3.03 -12.46
N GLY A 31 13.37 4.22 -12.29
CA GLY A 31 12.11 4.63 -12.90
C GLY A 31 10.89 4.33 -12.01
N GLU A 32 9.89 5.21 -12.06
CA GLU A 32 8.76 5.22 -11.12
C GLU A 32 7.91 3.94 -11.17
N LEU A 33 7.62 3.44 -12.39
CA LEU A 33 6.86 2.21 -12.58
C LEU A 33 7.64 0.97 -12.17
N TRP A 34 8.96 0.95 -12.41
CA TRP A 34 9.83 -0.16 -12.00
C TRP A 34 10.01 -0.21 -10.48
N ALA A 35 10.15 0.95 -9.83
CA ALA A 35 10.18 1.05 -8.37
C ALA A 35 8.89 0.50 -7.76
N THR A 36 7.74 0.92 -8.29
CA THR A 36 6.42 0.43 -7.85
C THR A 36 6.28 -1.08 -8.06
N PHE A 37 6.60 -1.58 -9.26
CA PHE A 37 6.53 -3.01 -9.58
C PHE A 37 7.44 -3.84 -8.68
N SER A 38 8.64 -3.35 -8.37
CA SER A 38 9.60 -4.07 -7.53
C SER A 38 9.09 -4.23 -6.10
N ILE A 39 8.55 -3.17 -5.48
CA ILE A 39 8.01 -3.22 -4.11
C ILE A 39 6.78 -4.12 -4.04
N PHE A 40 5.84 -3.99 -4.98
CA PHE A 40 4.68 -4.88 -5.03
C PHE A 40 5.05 -6.31 -5.37
N GLY A 41 6.04 -6.53 -6.24
CA GLY A 41 6.52 -7.86 -6.60
C GLY A 41 7.13 -8.59 -5.40
N VAL A 42 7.98 -7.90 -4.64
CA VAL A 42 8.55 -8.44 -3.38
C VAL A 42 7.45 -8.68 -2.35
N GLY A 43 6.52 -7.74 -2.17
CA GLY A 43 5.38 -7.89 -1.26
C GLY A 43 4.46 -9.07 -1.63
N ALA A 44 4.16 -9.24 -2.91
CA ALA A 44 3.37 -10.35 -3.44
C ALA A 44 4.09 -11.69 -3.24
N ALA A 45 5.40 -11.76 -3.51
CA ALA A 45 6.18 -12.97 -3.26
C ALA A 45 6.21 -13.33 -1.77
N LEU A 46 6.43 -12.35 -0.88
CA LEU A 46 6.45 -12.58 0.56
C LEU A 46 5.08 -13.05 1.08
N THR A 47 4.01 -12.37 0.69
CA THR A 47 2.64 -12.75 1.10
C THR A 47 2.23 -14.09 0.52
N PHE A 48 2.65 -14.43 -0.70
CA PHE A 48 2.46 -15.75 -1.28
C PHE A 48 3.19 -16.84 -0.47
N LEU A 49 4.43 -16.62 -0.06
CA LEU A 49 5.15 -17.57 0.80
C LEU A 49 4.47 -17.73 2.17
N LEU A 50 4.04 -16.63 2.79
CA LEU A 50 3.30 -16.69 4.05
C LEU A 50 1.99 -17.47 3.89
N MET A 51 1.27 -17.27 2.78
CA MET A 51 0.08 -18.04 2.46
C MET A 51 0.41 -19.53 2.27
N LEU A 52 1.48 -19.86 1.56
CA LEU A 52 1.87 -21.25 1.28
C LEU A 52 2.18 -22.04 2.56
N PHE A 53 2.83 -21.41 3.55
CA PHE A 53 3.27 -22.09 4.77
C PHE A 53 2.29 -21.98 5.95
N PHE A 54 1.52 -20.90 6.04
CA PHE A 54 0.71 -20.60 7.23
C PHE A 54 -0.80 -20.52 6.98
N SER A 55 -1.28 -20.55 5.72
CA SER A 55 -2.71 -20.42 5.43
C SER A 55 -3.50 -21.71 5.73
N PRO A 56 -4.75 -21.60 6.23
CA PRO A 56 -5.66 -22.75 6.31
C PRO A 56 -5.90 -23.38 4.94
N ARG A 57 -5.86 -24.72 4.88
CA ARG A 57 -6.00 -25.49 3.61
C ARG A 57 -7.41 -25.42 2.99
N ASN A 58 -8.40 -24.96 3.74
CA ASN A 58 -9.80 -24.84 3.30
C ASN A 58 -10.16 -23.38 2.95
N SER A 59 -9.25 -22.61 2.39
CA SER A 59 -9.55 -21.24 1.94
C SER A 59 -10.42 -21.25 0.67
N PRO A 60 -11.44 -20.39 0.57
CA PRO A 60 -12.24 -20.25 -0.64
C PRO A 60 -11.35 -19.86 -1.83
N SER A 61 -11.68 -20.39 -3.01
CA SER A 61 -10.96 -20.08 -4.24
C SER A 61 -11.17 -18.61 -4.62
N PHE A 62 -10.14 -17.95 -5.18
CA PHE A 62 -10.25 -16.58 -5.67
C PHE A 62 -11.37 -16.40 -6.70
N PHE A 63 -11.68 -17.44 -7.48
CA PHE A 63 -12.76 -17.43 -8.48
C PHE A 63 -14.17 -17.54 -7.87
N THR A 64 -14.25 -17.87 -6.58
CA THR A 64 -15.53 -17.91 -5.84
C THR A 64 -15.81 -16.61 -5.09
N LEU A 65 -14.83 -15.69 -5.03
CA LEU A 65 -14.96 -14.40 -4.37
C LEU A 65 -15.56 -13.36 -5.33
N PRO A 66 -16.32 -12.38 -4.82
CA PRO A 66 -16.80 -11.27 -5.63
C PRO A 66 -15.64 -10.48 -6.27
N SER A 67 -15.74 -10.18 -7.57
CA SER A 67 -14.67 -9.51 -8.33
C SER A 67 -14.23 -8.16 -7.75
N TRP A 68 -15.10 -7.46 -7.01
CA TRP A 68 -14.76 -6.19 -6.37
C TRP A 68 -13.74 -6.34 -5.24
N GLN A 69 -13.63 -7.53 -4.61
CA GLN A 69 -12.59 -7.78 -3.61
C GLN A 69 -11.21 -7.82 -4.25
N LEU A 70 -11.12 -8.30 -5.50
CA LEU A 70 -9.88 -8.33 -6.28
C LEU A 70 -9.44 -6.92 -6.72
N LEU A 71 -10.36 -5.95 -6.80
CA LEU A 71 -10.01 -4.55 -7.08
C LEU A 71 -9.08 -3.96 -6.01
N GLY A 72 -9.16 -4.44 -4.76
CA GLY A 72 -8.22 -4.02 -3.71
C GLY A 72 -6.76 -4.23 -4.09
N GLY A 73 -6.46 -5.31 -4.81
CA GLY A 73 -5.12 -5.61 -5.33
C GLY A 73 -4.66 -4.65 -6.42
N VAL A 74 -5.58 -4.00 -7.14
CA VAL A 74 -5.28 -2.99 -8.19
C VAL A 74 -5.18 -1.59 -7.58
N LEU A 75 -6.00 -1.28 -6.59
CA LEU A 75 -6.00 0.03 -5.92
C LEU A 75 -4.68 0.34 -5.22
N GLY A 76 -4.00 -0.67 -4.65
CA GLY A 76 -2.69 -0.52 -4.01
C GLY A 76 -1.61 0.03 -4.96
N PRO A 77 -1.31 -0.64 -6.09
CA PRO A 77 -0.35 -0.14 -7.08
C PRO A 77 -0.69 1.25 -7.62
N VAL A 78 -1.98 1.54 -7.88
CA VAL A 78 -2.41 2.88 -8.30
C VAL A 78 -2.05 3.93 -7.25
N TYR A 79 -2.32 3.65 -5.97
CA TYR A 79 -1.95 4.53 -4.87
C TYR A 79 -0.43 4.77 -4.80
N VAL A 80 0.38 3.72 -4.98
CA VAL A 80 1.85 3.83 -4.94
C VAL A 80 2.42 4.56 -6.15
N ILE A 81 1.84 4.40 -7.34
CA ILE A 81 2.22 5.21 -8.52
C ILE A 81 1.99 6.69 -8.22
N ILE A 82 0.84 7.05 -7.65
CA ILE A 82 0.53 8.43 -7.25
C ILE A 82 1.56 8.94 -6.24
N LEU A 83 1.91 8.13 -5.22
CA LEU A 83 2.97 8.46 -4.26
C LEU A 83 4.31 8.71 -4.95
N THR A 84 4.71 7.83 -5.85
CA THR A 84 6.02 7.87 -6.51
C THR A 84 6.17 9.11 -7.39
N ILE A 85 5.10 9.51 -8.09
CA ILE A 85 5.08 10.71 -8.93
C ILE A 85 5.01 11.99 -8.06
N THR A 86 4.11 12.00 -7.07
CA THR A 86 3.72 13.25 -6.39
C THR A 86 4.72 13.64 -5.30
N THR A 87 5.24 12.64 -4.55
CA THR A 87 6.18 12.86 -3.44
C THR A 87 7.44 13.64 -3.80
N PRO A 88 8.17 13.36 -4.89
CA PRO A 88 9.35 14.15 -5.26
C PRO A 88 9.01 15.58 -5.74
N ILE A 89 7.77 15.86 -6.13
CA ILE A 89 7.33 17.16 -6.67
C ILE A 89 6.91 18.11 -5.54
N ILE A 90 6.03 17.65 -4.64
CA ILE A 90 5.46 18.51 -3.58
C ILE A 90 5.99 18.21 -2.18
N GLY A 91 6.83 17.17 -2.05
CA GLY A 91 7.41 16.71 -0.78
C GLY A 91 6.51 15.75 0.00
N ILE A 92 7.14 14.91 0.84
CA ILE A 92 6.49 13.83 1.61
C ILE A 92 5.36 14.36 2.50
N ALA A 93 5.59 15.47 3.20
CA ALA A 93 4.61 16.04 4.13
C ALA A 93 3.31 16.45 3.42
N MET A 94 3.41 17.18 2.32
CA MET A 94 2.24 17.63 1.55
C MET A 94 1.50 16.45 0.92
N THR A 95 2.21 15.46 0.39
CA THR A 95 1.60 14.25 -0.16
C THR A 95 0.80 13.48 0.90
N MET A 96 1.34 13.30 2.12
CA MET A 96 0.64 12.60 3.20
C MET A 96 -0.59 13.36 3.69
N ILE A 97 -0.49 14.70 3.83
CA ILE A 97 -1.64 15.53 4.19
C ILE A 97 -2.75 15.40 3.14
N GLY A 98 -2.40 15.45 1.85
CA GLY A 98 -3.37 15.27 0.76
C GLY A 98 -4.07 13.91 0.80
N ILE A 99 -3.32 12.84 1.06
CA ILE A 99 -3.85 11.48 1.20
C ILE A 99 -4.80 11.39 2.40
N LEU A 100 -4.39 11.88 3.56
CA LEU A 100 -5.24 11.88 4.77
C LEU A 100 -6.52 12.68 4.52
N ALA A 101 -6.43 13.84 3.85
CA ALA A 101 -7.60 14.64 3.50
C ALA A 101 -8.58 13.86 2.58
N GLY A 102 -8.07 13.13 1.59
CA GLY A 102 -8.89 12.27 0.73
C GLY A 102 -9.54 11.11 1.48
N GLN A 103 -8.79 10.45 2.36
CA GLN A 103 -9.31 9.36 3.21
C GLN A 103 -10.43 9.84 4.14
N VAL A 104 -10.24 10.99 4.81
CA VAL A 104 -11.26 11.59 5.68
C VAL A 104 -12.47 12.02 4.88
N SER A 105 -12.27 12.67 3.72
CA SER A 105 -13.38 13.09 2.85
C SER A 105 -14.23 11.90 2.40
N LYS A 106 -13.59 10.78 2.02
CA LYS A 106 -14.33 9.58 1.64
C LYS A 106 -15.01 8.89 2.82
N SER A 107 -14.51 9.07 4.04
CA SER A 107 -15.18 8.60 5.25
C SER A 107 -16.42 9.43 5.60
N LEU A 108 -16.50 10.68 5.14
CA LEU A 108 -17.62 11.59 5.43
C LEU A 108 -18.78 11.47 4.44
N ILE A 109 -18.52 10.99 3.21
CA ILE A 109 -19.48 10.86 2.10
C ILE A 109 -19.73 9.38 1.78
#